data_AF-A0AAD8C3X1-F1
#
_entry.id   AF-A0AAD8C3X1-F1
#
_cell.length_a   1.000
_cell.length_b   1.000
_cell.length_c   1.000
_cell.angle_alpha   90.00
_cell.angle_beta   90.00
_cell.angle_gamma   90.00
#
_symmetry.space_group_name_H-M   'P 1'
#
loop_
_entity.id
_entity.type
_entity.pdbx_description
1 polymer ?
#
loop_
_entity_poly.entity_id
_entity_poly.type
_entity_poly.pdbx_seq_one_letter_code
_entity_poly.pdbx_strand_id
1 'polypeptide(L)' 'NETVIETFPLTDLLPDGLDKLHYYRYQGSLTTPPCYETVIWSIATETIPISDYQASAEL' A
#
# COMPACT_ATOMS: atom_id res chain seq x y z
N ASN A 1 -12.75 -18.88 -15.06
CA ASN A 1 -12.02 -19.38 -13.88
C ASN A 1 -11.74 -18.15 -13.03
N GLU A 2 -12.40 -18.00 -11.89
CA GLU A 2 -12.24 -16.83 -11.03
C GLU A 2 -11.26 -17.14 -9.90
N THR A 3 -10.27 -16.27 -9.70
CA THR A 3 -9.37 -16.34 -8.56
C THR A 3 -10.07 -15.73 -7.36
N VAL A 4 -10.35 -16.54 -6.35
CA VAL A 4 -10.95 -16.09 -5.09
C VAL A 4 -9.83 -15.65 -4.16
N ILE A 5 -9.88 -14.40 -3.70
CA ILE A 5 -9.02 -13.90 -2.63
C ILE A 5 -9.73 -14.20 -1.31
N GLU A 6 -9.06 -14.91 -0.41
CA GLU A 6 -9.60 -15.19 0.93
C GLU A 6 -9.79 -13.90 1.74
N THR A 7 -10.70 -13.92 2.71
CA THR A 7 -10.92 -12.76 3.58
C THR A 7 -9.79 -12.66 4.60
N PHE A 8 -9.20 -11.47 4.72
CA PHE A 8 -8.19 -11.15 5.72
C PHE A 8 -8.40 -9.73 6.29
N PRO A 9 -7.93 -9.43 7.51
CA PRO A 9 -7.94 -8.08 8.07
C PRO A 9 -7.07 -7.11 7.27
N LEU A 10 -7.59 -5.93 6.92
CA LEU A 10 -6.79 -4.91 6.22
C LEU A 10 -5.58 -4.41 7.03
N THR A 11 -5.62 -4.57 8.35
CA THR A 11 -4.48 -4.26 9.24
C THR A 11 -3.25 -5.10 8.94
N ASP A 12 -3.42 -6.29 8.37
CA ASP A 12 -2.32 -7.18 7.99
C ASP A 12 -1.54 -6.63 6.78
N LEU A 13 -2.10 -5.63 6.08
CA LEU A 13 -1.46 -4.89 4.99
C LEU A 13 -0.88 -3.55 5.45
N LEU A 14 -0.76 -3.31 6.76
CA LEU A 14 -0.17 -2.10 7.31
C LEU A 14 1.05 -2.47 8.17
N PRO A 15 2.01 -1.54 8.37
CA PRO A 15 3.09 -1.74 9.32
C PRO A 15 2.55 -1.90 10.75
N ASP A 16 3.29 -2.65 11.57
CA ASP A 16 3.00 -2.77 13.00
C ASP A 16 3.12 -1.42 13.73
N GLY A 17 2.43 -1.29 14.86
CA GLY A 17 2.56 -0.10 15.72
C GLY A 17 1.98 1.17 15.07
N LEU A 18 0.74 1.07 14.55
CA LEU A 18 0.04 2.17 13.90
C LEU A 18 -0.09 3.43 14.77
N ASP A 19 -0.03 3.30 16.10
CA ASP A 19 0.00 4.40 17.06
C ASP A 19 1.26 5.27 16.95
N LYS A 20 2.33 4.74 16.35
CA LYS A 20 3.63 5.40 16.16
C LYS A 20 4.05 5.48 14.70
N LEU A 21 3.12 5.24 13.77
CA LEU A 21 3.43 5.26 12.34
C LEU A 21 3.88 6.65 11.90
N HIS A 22 5.09 6.76 11.37
CA HIS A 22 5.59 8.00 10.81
C HIS A 22 5.24 8.04 9.31
N TYR A 23 4.87 9.22 8.81
CA TYR A 23 4.53 9.37 7.40
C TYR A 23 4.83 10.77 6.89
N TYR A 24 5.11 10.85 5.59
CA TYR A 24 5.11 12.10 4.83
C TYR A 24 3.73 12.34 4.24
N ARG A 25 3.31 13.61 4.17
CA ARG A 25 2.03 13.99 3.58
C ARG A 25 2.20 15.12 2.57
N TYR A 26 1.67 14.93 1.38
CA TYR A 26 1.74 15.94 0.31
C TYR A 26 0.53 15.91 -0.61
N GLN A 27 0.24 17.05 -1.22
CA GLN A 27 -0.77 17.19 -2.27
C GLN A 27 -0.14 16.78 -3.61
N GLY A 28 -0.80 15.90 -4.36
CA GLY A 28 -0.29 15.38 -5.62
C GLY A 28 -1.40 14.82 -6.53
N SER A 29 -0.99 14.01 -7.48
CA SER A 29 -1.87 13.43 -8.51
C SER A 29 -2.11 11.94 -8.35
N LEU A 30 -3.09 11.43 -9.11
CA LEU A 30 -3.16 10.01 -9.44
C LEU A 30 -1.91 9.59 -10.22
N THR A 31 -1.38 8.39 -9.95
CA THR A 31 -0.21 7.83 -10.63
C THR A 31 -0.55 7.15 -11.96
N THR A 32 -1.84 7.09 -12.31
CA THR A 32 -2.35 6.54 -13.56
C THR A 32 -3.21 7.57 -14.29
N PRO A 33 -3.24 7.55 -15.64
CA PRO A 33 -4.08 8.46 -16.42
C PRO A 33 -5.54 8.43 -15.95
N PRO A 34 -6.20 9.59 -15.80
CA PRO A 34 -5.81 10.92 -16.29
C PRO A 34 -4.95 11.77 -15.34
N CYS A 35 -4.34 11.19 -14.30
CA CYS A 35 -3.37 11.87 -13.43
C CYS A 35 -3.88 13.14 -12.72
N TYR A 36 -5.15 13.19 -12.31
CA TYR A 36 -5.73 14.38 -11.67
C TYR A 36 -5.02 14.75 -10.36
N GLU A 37 -4.63 16.02 -10.21
CA GLU A 37 -3.98 16.62 -9.03
C GLU A 37 -4.99 16.90 -7.89
N THR A 38 -5.64 15.85 -7.41
CA THR A 38 -6.70 15.94 -6.38
C THR A 38 -6.43 15.03 -5.18
N VAL A 39 -5.24 14.40 -5.13
CA VAL A 39 -4.90 13.38 -4.14
C VAL A 39 -4.05 13.99 -3.03
N ILE A 40 -4.38 13.68 -1.78
CA ILE A 40 -3.48 13.92 -0.64
C ILE A 40 -2.86 12.58 -0.27
N TRP A 41 -1.58 12.40 -0.59
CA TRP A 41 -0.84 11.18 -0.33
C TRP A 41 -0.33 11.14 1.11
N SER A 42 -0.44 9.97 1.75
CA SER A 42 0.24 9.63 3.01
C SER A 42 1.18 8.47 2.73
N ILE A 43 2.49 8.70 2.84
CA ILE A 43 3.52 7.68 2.61
C ILE A 43 4.12 7.30 3.96
N ALA A 44 3.84 6.07 4.41
CA ALA A 44 4.46 5.50 5.60
C ALA A 44 5.99 5.37 5.41
N THR A 45 6.76 5.61 6.48
CA THR A 45 8.23 5.47 6.41
C THR A 45 8.69 4.05 6.72
N GLU A 46 7.88 3.31 7.48
CA GLU A 46 8.06 1.93 7.85
C GLU A 46 7.61 1.01 6.70
N THR A 47 8.35 -0.06 6.46
CA THR A 47 8.05 -1.04 5.41
C THR A 47 7.31 -2.26 5.97
N ILE A 48 6.61 -2.97 5.08
CA ILE A 48 5.99 -4.26 5.39
C ILE A 48 6.85 -5.34 4.73
N PRO A 49 7.40 -6.30 5.48
CA PRO A 49 8.17 -7.39 4.90
C PRO A 49 7.25 -8.35 4.14
N ILE A 50 7.69 -8.77 2.96
CA ILE A 50 7.06 -9.83 2.18
C ILE A 50 8.10 -10.90 1.85
N SER A 51 7.65 -12.13 1.58
CA SER A 51 8.53 -13.20 1.14
C SER A 51 8.97 -13.01 -0.31
N ASP A 52 10.13 -13.58 -0.66
CA ASP A 52 10.63 -13.58 -2.05
C ASP A 52 9.62 -14.20 -3.02
N TYR A 53 8.89 -15.22 -2.57
CA TYR A 53 7.83 -15.86 -3.36
C TYR A 53 6.73 -14.87 -3.73
N GLN A 54 6.27 -14.05 -2.78
CA GLN A 54 5.25 -13.03 -3.02
C GLN A 54 5.74 -11.91 -3.94
N ALA A 55 7.01 -11.49 -3.80
CA ALA A 55 7.59 -10.48 -4.69
C ALA A 55 7.77 -10.99 -6.12
N SER A 56 8.10 -12.27 -6.29
CA SER A 56 8.34 -12.88 -7.61
C SER A 56 7.07 -13.08 -8.45
N ALA A 57 5.87 -12.94 -7.86
CA ALA A 57 4.60 -13.08 -8.56
C ALA A 57 4.28 -11.92 -9.54
N GLU A 58 5.15 -10.91 -9.63
CA GLU A 58 5.05 -9.80 -10.59
C GLU A 58 5.63 -10.11 -11.99
N LEU A 59 6.17 -11.31 -12.23
CA LEU A 59 6.68 -11.78 -13.54
C LEU A 59 5.86 -12.94 -14.10
#